data_AF-A0AAX2AEB7-F1
#
_entry.id   AF-A0AAX2AEB7-F1
#
_cell.length_a   1.000
_cell.length_b   1.000
_cell.length_c   1.000
_cell.angle_alpha   90.00
_cell.angle_beta   90.00
_cell.angle_gamma   90.00
#
_symmetry.space_group_name_H-M   'P 1'
#
loop_
_entity.id
_entity.type
_entity.pdbx_description
1 polymer ?
#
loop_
_entity_poly.entity_id
_entity_poly.type
_entity_poly.pdbx_seq_one_letter_code
_entity_poly.pdbx_strand_id
1 'polypeptide(L)'
;MKLITIDFKSKTNLIEALLKKENIKVIKKKTLIEKLTFKKDNYAQIYFHSGKLEDKDIKKIENSKFTIVNSYFSKNKIIEKFPHFDNKIEVLYPSINMPLYKEKEIKKQLYLDLKINSENKIIFFTAKNFKTSGIKEFIDII
;
A
#
# COMPACT_ATOMS: atom_id res chain seq x y z
N MET A 1 -17.33 21.82 -1.04
CA MET A 1 -16.24 20.95 -0.51
C MET A 1 -14.95 21.27 -1.29
N LYS A 2 -13.79 21.41 -0.65
CA LYS A 2 -12.53 21.77 -1.37
C LYS A 2 -12.00 20.57 -2.15
N LEU A 3 -11.61 20.79 -3.41
CA LEU A 3 -10.99 19.77 -4.25
C LEU A 3 -9.61 19.37 -3.69
N ILE A 4 -9.35 18.07 -3.60
CA ILE A 4 -8.07 17.50 -3.18
C ILE A 4 -7.46 16.76 -4.37
N THR A 5 -6.23 17.13 -4.73
CA THR A 5 -5.49 16.43 -5.78
C THR A 5 -4.61 15.33 -5.21
N ILE A 6 -4.66 14.15 -5.85
CA ILE A 6 -3.86 12.99 -5.47
C ILE A 6 -2.99 12.50 -6.64
N ASP A 7 -1.89 11.84 -6.31
CA ASP A 7 -1.09 11.01 -7.21
C ASP A 7 -0.72 9.72 -6.49
N PHE A 8 -0.47 8.63 -7.22
CA PHE A 8 -0.17 7.34 -6.63
C PHE A 8 0.80 6.55 -7.50
N LYS A 9 1.71 5.81 -6.85
CA LYS A 9 2.65 4.91 -7.55
C LYS A 9 1.93 3.67 -8.11
N SER A 10 1.01 3.12 -7.33
CA SER A 10 0.21 1.95 -7.71
C SER A 10 -1.26 2.20 -7.37
N LYS A 11 -2.17 1.76 -8.25
CA LYS A 11 -3.61 1.87 -8.02
C LYS A 11 -4.04 0.74 -7.08
N THR A 12 -4.44 1.07 -5.87
CA THR A 12 -4.90 0.11 -4.84
C THR A 12 -6.41 0.21 -4.63
N ASN A 13 -7.01 -0.76 -3.92
CA ASN A 13 -8.44 -0.71 -3.57
C ASN A 13 -8.81 0.56 -2.78
N LEU A 14 -7.91 1.04 -1.91
CA LEU A 14 -8.07 2.31 -1.22
C LEU A 14 -8.16 3.47 -2.20
N ILE A 15 -7.24 3.54 -3.17
CA ILE A 15 -7.26 4.57 -4.22
C ILE A 15 -8.56 4.49 -5.02
N GLU A 16 -8.99 3.29 -5.41
CA GLU A 16 -10.24 3.11 -6.13
C GLU A 16 -11.46 3.60 -5.35
N ALA A 17 -11.51 3.35 -4.04
CA ALA A 17 -12.55 3.87 -3.18
C ALA A 17 -12.49 5.40 -3.06
N LEU A 18 -11.29 5.99 -2.93
CA LEU A 18 -11.10 7.43 -2.85
C LEU A 18 -11.55 8.14 -4.12
N LEU A 19 -11.29 7.57 -5.29
CA LEU A 19 -11.66 8.15 -6.58
C LEU A 19 -13.18 8.18 -6.83
N LYS A 20 -13.98 7.46 -6.02
CA LYS A 20 -15.44 7.56 -6.07
C LYS A 20 -15.97 8.84 -5.40
N LYS A 21 -15.14 9.55 -4.62
CA LYS A 21 -15.53 10.80 -3.96
C LYS A 21 -15.40 11.97 -4.93
N GLU A 22 -16.45 12.78 -5.04
CA GLU A 22 -16.51 13.93 -5.96
C GLU A 22 -15.42 14.99 -5.72
N ASN A 23 -14.91 15.08 -4.49
CA ASN A 23 -13.91 16.06 -4.10
C ASN A 23 -12.45 15.56 -4.28
N ILE A 24 -12.23 14.37 -4.84
CA ILE A 24 -10.90 13.79 -5.07
C ILE A 24 -10.61 13.71 -6.56
N LYS A 25 -9.42 14.18 -6.98
CA LYS A 25 -9.01 14.15 -8.40
C LYS A 25 -7.56 13.73 -8.56
N VAL A 26 -7.28 12.86 -9.53
CA VAL A 26 -5.90 12.51 -9.91
C VAL A 26 -5.31 13.64 -10.73
N ILE A 27 -4.06 14.03 -10.43
CA ILE A 27 -3.33 14.97 -11.30
C ILE A 27 -3.14 14.36 -12.69
N LYS A 28 -3.33 15.17 -13.75
CA LYS A 28 -3.08 14.70 -15.11
C LYS A 28 -1.58 14.46 -15.30
N LYS A 29 -1.21 13.29 -15.82
CA LYS A 29 0.16 13.05 -16.28
C LYS A 29 0.45 13.97 -17.46
N LYS A 30 1.60 14.63 -17.43
CA LYS A 30 2.08 15.39 -18.59
C LYS A 30 2.23 14.46 -19.79
N THR A 31 1.68 14.89 -20.92
CA THR A 31 1.94 14.31 -22.24
C THR A 31 3.40 14.55 -22.65
N LEU A 32 3.89 13.79 -23.64
CA LEU A 32 5.24 13.94 -24.17
C LEU A 32 5.53 15.39 -24.62
N ILE A 33 4.55 16.04 -25.23
CA ILE A 33 4.63 17.43 -25.70
C ILE A 33 4.74 18.40 -24.53
N GLU A 34 3.96 18.20 -23.46
CA GLU A 34 4.01 19.04 -22.27
C GLU A 34 5.31 18.88 -21.47
N LYS A 35 6.02 17.75 -21.61
CA LYS A 35 7.35 17.56 -21.03
C LYS A 35 8.45 18.29 -21.81
N LEU A 36 8.27 18.46 -23.12
CA LEU A 36 9.18 19.23 -23.98
C LEU A 36 9.05 20.74 -23.74
N THR A 37 7.88 21.21 -23.32
CA THR A 37 7.71 22.59 -22.85
C THR A 37 8.25 22.73 -21.42
N PHE A 38 9.00 23.81 -21.12
CA PHE A 38 9.48 24.19 -19.76
C PHE A 38 8.35 24.52 -18.76
N LYS A 39 7.13 24.04 -18.98
CA LYS A 39 6.02 24.19 -18.04
C LYS A 39 6.39 23.53 -16.72
N LYS A 40 6.12 24.21 -15.61
CA LYS A 40 6.33 23.70 -14.25
C LYS A 40 5.61 22.36 -14.05
N ASP A 41 6.21 21.45 -13.30
CA ASP A 41 5.56 20.19 -12.93
C ASP A 41 4.39 20.46 -11.99
N ASN A 42 3.25 19.83 -12.27
CA ASN A 42 2.09 19.86 -11.39
C ASN A 42 2.19 18.67 -10.43
N TYR A 43 2.35 18.96 -9.14
CA TYR A 43 2.38 17.95 -8.09
C TYR A 43 1.04 17.89 -7.35
N ALA A 44 0.69 16.69 -6.88
CA ALA A 44 -0.51 16.46 -6.10
C ALA A 44 -0.35 16.98 -4.68
N GLN A 45 -1.46 17.31 -4.03
CA GLN A 45 -1.46 17.64 -2.60
C GLN A 45 -1.10 16.41 -1.76
N ILE A 46 -1.60 15.23 -2.14
CA ILE A 46 -1.31 13.97 -1.46
C ILE A 46 -0.69 12.99 -2.45
N TYR A 47 0.46 12.42 -2.10
CA TYR A 47 1.10 11.37 -2.88
C TYR A 47 1.05 10.03 -2.15
N PHE A 48 0.55 8.98 -2.80
CA PHE A 48 0.53 7.63 -2.25
C PHE A 48 1.71 6.83 -2.80
N HIS A 49 2.69 6.56 -1.93
CA HIS A 49 3.89 5.81 -2.27
C HIS A 49 3.76 4.33 -1.86
N SER A 50 4.27 3.45 -2.70
CA SER A 50 4.31 2.00 -2.46
C SER A 50 5.49 1.35 -3.16
N GLY A 51 6.08 0.33 -2.52
CA GLY A 51 7.15 -0.47 -3.11
C GLY A 51 8.52 0.20 -3.01
N LYS A 52 9.37 -0.01 -4.02
CA LYS A 52 10.74 0.52 -4.06
C LYS A 52 10.73 2.04 -4.27
N LEU A 53 11.59 2.77 -3.59
CA LEU A 53 11.79 4.21 -3.81
C LEU A 53 12.63 4.47 -5.07
N GLU A 54 12.12 5.26 -6.01
CA GLU A 54 12.81 5.71 -7.24
C GLU A 54 12.93 7.24 -7.28
N ASP A 55 13.83 7.79 -8.10
CA ASP A 55 14.10 9.24 -8.17
C ASP A 55 12.85 10.08 -8.50
N LYS A 56 11.97 9.57 -9.35
CA LYS A 56 10.70 10.22 -9.68
C LYS A 56 9.75 10.30 -8.47
N ASP A 57 9.88 9.37 -7.54
CA ASP A 57 9.06 9.33 -6.32
C ASP A 57 9.56 10.36 -5.32
N ILE A 58 10.90 10.55 -5.22
CA ILE A 58 11.50 11.59 -4.36
C ILE A 58 10.95 12.97 -4.70
N LYS A 59 10.92 13.34 -5.98
CA LYS A 59 10.34 14.62 -6.43
C LYS A 59 8.88 14.78 -6.04
N LYS A 60 8.09 13.70 -6.09
CA LYS A 60 6.67 13.73 -5.69
C LYS A 60 6.51 13.88 -4.18
N ILE A 61 7.31 13.17 -3.40
CA ILE A 61 7.33 13.27 -1.95
C ILE A 61 7.71 14.70 -1.56
N GLU A 62 8.79 15.23 -2.14
CA GLU A 62 9.31 16.57 -1.92
C GLU A 62 8.22 17.65 -2.07
N ASN A 63 7.48 17.60 -3.18
CA ASN A 63 6.54 18.66 -3.56
C ASN A 63 5.09 18.43 -3.10
N SER A 64 4.76 17.23 -2.59
CA SER A 64 3.45 16.96 -1.99
C SER A 64 3.33 17.61 -0.61
N LYS A 65 2.10 17.95 -0.20
CA LYS A 65 1.84 18.40 1.18
C LYS A 65 1.95 17.24 2.17
N PHE A 66 1.42 16.08 1.75
CA PHE A 66 1.52 14.84 2.50
C PHE A 66 1.84 13.68 1.57
N THR A 67 2.65 12.75 2.07
CA THR A 67 2.88 11.45 1.46
C THR A 67 2.28 10.37 2.34
N ILE A 68 1.52 9.47 1.76
CA ILE A 68 0.98 8.29 2.44
C ILE A 68 1.77 7.07 2.01
N VAL A 69 2.26 6.30 2.97
CA VAL A 69 2.95 5.00 2.75
C VAL A 69 2.19 3.86 3.39
N ASN A 70 2.42 2.64 2.90
CA ASN A 70 1.69 1.45 3.31
C ASN A 70 2.24 0.74 4.57
N SER A 71 3.34 1.21 5.16
CA SER A 71 3.92 0.63 6.38
C SER A 71 4.94 1.55 7.04
N TYR A 72 5.21 1.33 8.33
CA TYR A 72 6.34 1.97 9.03
C TYR A 72 7.69 1.61 8.42
N PHE A 73 7.86 0.39 7.92
CA PHE A 73 9.07 0.00 7.20
C PHE A 73 9.32 0.89 5.98
N SER A 74 8.28 1.16 5.18
CA SER A 74 8.36 2.08 4.05
C SER A 74 8.66 3.52 4.50
N LYS A 75 8.02 3.99 5.59
CA LYS A 75 8.29 5.32 6.17
C LYS A 75 9.75 5.46 6.61
N ASN A 76 10.24 4.52 7.41
CA ASN A 76 11.59 4.53 7.96
C ASN A 76 12.64 4.50 6.85
N LYS A 77 12.47 3.66 5.82
CA LYS A 77 13.37 3.64 4.65
C LYS A 77 13.47 4.97 3.91
N ILE A 78 12.40 5.76 3.87
CA ILE A 78 12.42 7.08 3.26
C ILE A 78 13.11 8.08 4.19
N ILE A 79 12.77 8.06 5.49
CA ILE A 79 13.31 8.98 6.49
C ILE A 79 14.81 8.77 6.71
N GLU A 80 15.28 7.52 6.74
CA GLU A 80 16.71 7.19 6.84
C GLU A 80 17.53 7.87 5.74
N LYS A 81 16.96 8.02 4.54
CA LYS A 81 17.61 8.68 3.41
C LYS A 81 17.33 10.19 3.34
N PHE A 82 16.15 10.60 3.78
CA PHE A 82 15.65 11.97 3.70
C PHE A 82 14.95 12.37 5.01
N PRO A 83 15.70 12.64 6.10
CA PRO A 83 15.12 12.87 7.43
C PRO A 83 14.12 14.03 7.49
N HIS A 84 14.34 15.05 6.65
CA HIS A 84 13.50 16.23 6.53
C HIS A 84 12.09 15.95 5.98
N PHE A 85 11.78 14.73 5.54
CA PHE A 85 10.43 14.34 5.10
C PHE A 85 9.53 13.78 6.21
N ASP A 86 10.04 13.53 7.42
CA ASP A 86 9.26 12.83 8.46
C ASP A 86 7.90 13.48 8.76
N ASN A 87 7.89 14.81 8.92
CA ASN A 87 6.70 15.60 9.26
C ASN A 87 5.57 15.59 8.22
N LYS A 88 5.82 15.06 7.02
CA LYS A 88 4.82 14.97 5.94
C LYS A 88 4.55 13.55 5.49
N ILE A 89 5.21 12.54 6.06
CA ILE A 89 4.97 11.14 5.72
C ILE A 89 4.08 10.49 6.78
N GLU A 90 2.90 10.09 6.34
CA GLU A 90 1.91 9.38 7.15
C GLU A 90 1.84 7.90 6.75
N VAL A 91 1.64 7.04 7.75
CA VAL A 91 1.46 5.60 7.52
C VAL A 91 -0.03 5.30 7.49
N LEU A 92 -0.49 4.73 6.37
CA LEU A 92 -1.81 4.14 6.26
C LEU A 92 -1.67 2.73 5.71
N TYR A 93 -1.95 1.75 6.56
CA TYR A 93 -1.88 0.34 6.16
C TYR A 93 -2.88 0.03 5.04
N PRO A 94 -2.57 -0.95 4.18
CA PRO A 94 -3.49 -1.40 3.14
C PRO A 94 -4.86 -1.74 3.72
N SER A 95 -5.91 -1.18 3.15
CA SER A 95 -7.28 -1.49 3.54
C SER A 95 -7.75 -2.77 2.85
N ILE A 96 -8.34 -3.67 3.63
CA ILE A 96 -9.04 -4.84 3.12
C ILE A 96 -10.54 -4.64 3.30
N ASN A 97 -11.33 -5.02 2.29
CA ASN A 97 -12.76 -5.19 2.47
C ASN A 97 -12.96 -6.55 3.11
N MET A 98 -13.27 -6.56 4.41
CA MET A 98 -13.56 -7.80 5.12
C MET A 98 -15.07 -7.88 5.35
N PRO A 99 -15.76 -8.86 4.76
CA PRO A 99 -17.15 -9.12 5.11
C PRO A 99 -17.30 -9.43 6.60
N LEU A 100 -18.46 -9.11 7.17
CA LEU A 100 -18.81 -9.57 8.51
C LEU A 100 -18.99 -11.08 8.48
N TYR A 101 -18.12 -11.79 9.18
CA TYR A 101 -18.16 -13.24 9.26
C TYR A 101 -18.51 -13.71 10.66
N LYS A 102 -19.31 -14.77 10.75
CA LYS A 102 -19.48 -15.53 11.98
C LYS A 102 -18.31 -16.49 12.14
N GLU A 103 -17.23 -15.98 12.74
CA GLU A 103 -15.94 -16.69 12.89
C GLU A 103 -16.09 -18.14 13.37
N LYS A 104 -16.97 -18.39 14.35
CA LYS A 104 -17.22 -19.74 14.89
C LYS A 104 -17.74 -20.72 13.83
N GLU A 105 -18.67 -20.27 12.99
CA GLU A 105 -19.26 -21.11 11.93
C GLU A 105 -18.20 -21.43 10.87
N ILE A 106 -17.41 -20.44 10.47
CA ILE A 106 -16.33 -20.63 9.48
C ILE A 106 -15.25 -21.56 10.01
N LYS A 107 -14.81 -21.38 11.26
CA LYS A 107 -13.79 -22.27 11.86
C LYS A 107 -14.28 -23.71 11.90
N LYS A 108 -15.52 -23.93 12.36
CA LYS A 108 -16.11 -25.28 12.40
C LYS A 108 -16.12 -25.92 11.01
N GLN A 109 -16.56 -25.18 10.00
CA GLN A 109 -16.60 -25.67 8.62
C GLN A 109 -15.19 -25.99 8.10
N LEU A 110 -14.21 -25.12 8.36
CA LEU A 110 -12.81 -25.32 7.93
C LEU A 110 -12.20 -26.60 8.51
N TYR A 111 -12.42 -26.90 9.81
CA TYR A 111 -11.94 -28.15 10.43
C TYR A 111 -12.58 -29.38 9.80
N LEU A 112 -13.89 -29.32 9.49
CA LEU A 112 -14.61 -30.41 8.83
C LEU A 112 -14.06 -30.63 7.40
N ASP A 113 -13.90 -29.55 6.63
CA ASP A 113 -13.46 -29.61 5.23
C ASP A 113 -12.02 -30.13 5.11
N LEU A 114 -11.12 -29.66 5.98
CA LEU A 114 -9.73 -30.10 6.02
C LEU A 114 -9.54 -31.44 6.74
N LYS A 115 -10.60 -32.00 7.36
CA LYS A 115 -10.57 -33.22 8.19
C LYS A 115 -9.51 -33.15 9.30
N ILE A 116 -9.38 -31.98 9.93
CA ILE A 116 -8.42 -31.72 11.01
C ILE A 116 -9.18 -31.76 12.35
N ASN A 117 -8.61 -32.39 13.38
CA ASN A 117 -9.14 -32.31 14.74
C ASN A 117 -9.00 -30.86 15.27
N SER A 118 -10.04 -30.32 15.88
CA SER A 118 -10.03 -29.00 16.52
C SER A 118 -8.97 -28.81 17.61
N GLU A 119 -8.41 -29.89 18.14
CA GLU A 119 -7.32 -29.87 19.12
C GLU A 119 -5.93 -29.67 18.48
N ASN A 120 -5.81 -29.88 17.16
CA ASN A 120 -4.55 -29.73 16.45
C ASN A 120 -4.20 -28.25 16.28
N LYS A 121 -2.95 -27.89 16.58
CA LYS A 121 -2.41 -26.57 16.22
C LYS A 121 -2.25 -26.49 14.70
N ILE A 122 -2.96 -25.57 14.08
CA ILE A 122 -2.84 -25.29 12.65
C ILE A 122 -1.93 -24.08 12.46
N ILE A 123 -0.87 -24.25 11.66
CA ILE A 123 -0.09 -23.13 11.16
C ILE A 123 -0.43 -22.93 9.68
N PHE A 124 -0.97 -21.76 9.35
CA PHE A 124 -1.26 -21.39 7.97
C PHE A 124 -0.06 -20.63 7.38
N PHE A 125 0.67 -21.28 6.49
CA PHE A 125 1.73 -20.67 5.70
C PHE A 125 1.24 -20.40 4.28
N THR A 126 1.39 -19.17 3.80
CA THR A 126 1.03 -18.80 2.42
C THR A 126 2.10 -17.92 1.78
N ALA A 127 2.35 -18.15 0.49
CA ALA A 127 3.29 -17.37 -0.30
C ALA A 127 2.88 -17.36 -1.77
N LYS A 128 3.16 -16.25 -2.47
CA LYS A 128 3.04 -16.22 -3.95
C LYS A 128 4.12 -17.06 -4.62
N ASN A 129 5.30 -17.14 -4.03
CA ASN A 129 6.42 -17.92 -4.51
C ASN A 129 7.14 -18.57 -3.32
N PHE A 130 6.97 -19.88 -3.17
CA PHE A 130 7.57 -20.63 -2.07
C PHE A 130 9.10 -20.65 -2.10
N LYS A 131 9.73 -20.50 -3.27
CA LYS A 131 11.19 -20.52 -3.40
C LYS A 131 11.87 -19.34 -2.67
N THR A 132 11.17 -18.22 -2.55
CA THR A 132 11.71 -16.98 -1.97
C THR A 132 11.03 -16.59 -0.66
N SER A 133 10.16 -17.45 -0.12
CA SER A 133 9.34 -17.11 1.05
C SER A 133 9.90 -17.63 2.37
N GLY A 134 11.04 -18.33 2.34
CA GLY A 134 11.63 -18.93 3.54
C GLY A 134 10.89 -20.16 4.05
N ILE A 135 10.23 -20.93 3.16
CA ILE A 135 9.44 -22.10 3.58
C ILE A 135 10.31 -23.21 4.17
N LYS A 136 11.55 -23.36 3.71
CA LYS A 136 12.47 -24.38 4.23
C LYS A 136 12.85 -24.06 5.67
N GLU A 137 13.30 -22.83 5.87
CA GLU A 137 13.66 -22.28 7.17
C GLU A 137 12.47 -22.34 8.14
N PHE A 138 11.26 -22.07 7.65
CA PHE A 138 10.05 -22.21 8.45
C PHE A 138 9.79 -23.65 8.88
N ILE A 139 9.90 -24.62 7.96
CA ILE A 139 9.72 -26.06 8.28
C ILE A 139 10.79 -26.54 9.25
N ASP A 140 12.04 -26.08 9.12
CA ASP A 140 13.15 -26.48 9.99
C ASP A 140 13.01 -25.96 11.43
N ILE A 141 12.19 -24.91 11.66
CA ILE A 141 11.97 -24.30 12.99
C ILE A 141 10.85 -25.01 13.78
N ILE A 142 9.85 -25.56 13.09
CA ILE A 142 8.62 -26.10 13.70
C ILE A 142 8.81 -27.57 14.10
#